data_AF-A0A1V4UGX1-F1
#
_entry.id   AF-A0A1V4UGX1-F1
#
_cell.length_a   1.000
_cell.length_b   1.000
_cell.length_c   1.000
_cell.angle_alpha   90.00
_cell.angle_beta   90.00
_cell.angle_gamma   90.00
#
_symmetry.space_group_name_H-M   'P 1'
#
loop_
_entity.id
_entity.type
_entity.pdbx_description
1 polymer ?
#
loop_
_entity_poly.entity_id
_entity_poly.type
_entity_poly.pdbx_seq_one_letter_code
_entity_poly.pdbx_strand_id
1 'polypeptide(L)'
;MTERRLYILVEGNDDERFFGRIILPLIAHRYRSVRLIKYACLKRARVCKFVQSIRRTGDEYLLVTDIDQAPGVKAKKQMIIERFCVVHPATVVVIIQEIESWYLAGLEDPDAAILGVNPPATTDHVTKEEFNRMIPPQYASRIAYMLEILSRFSLPAACRKNRSFRYFMDREHLVPAGWAHEGSAGEKAGGPPHDATFYHGEHLPNE
;
A
#
# COMPACT_ATOMS: atom_id res chain seq x y z
N MET A 1 -10.97 17.45 10.48
CA MET A 1 -9.58 17.08 10.84
C MET A 1 -9.62 16.45 12.22
N THR A 2 -9.07 15.26 12.41
CA THR A 2 -9.05 14.61 13.74
C THR A 2 -7.91 15.14 14.60
N GLU A 3 -8.06 15.12 15.93
CA GLU A 3 -6.94 15.44 16.86
C GLU A 3 -5.88 14.33 16.91
N ARG A 4 -6.19 13.15 16.34
CA ARG A 4 -5.32 11.97 16.34
C ARG A 4 -4.20 12.12 15.33
N ARG A 5 -3.06 11.52 15.65
CA ARG A 5 -1.93 11.36 14.73
C ARG A 5 -2.01 9.99 14.08
N LEU A 6 -1.50 9.88 12.85
CA LEU A 6 -1.28 8.61 12.17
C LEU A 6 0.22 8.34 12.07
N TYR A 7 0.64 7.14 12.41
CA TYR A 7 2.00 6.66 12.19
C TYR A 7 1.99 5.55 11.15
N ILE A 8 2.70 5.72 10.04
CA ILE A 8 2.86 4.68 9.03
C ILE A 8 4.26 4.10 9.18
N LEU A 9 4.32 2.88 9.71
CA LEU A 9 5.55 2.12 9.88
C LEU A 9 5.82 1.38 8.58
N VAL A 10 6.95 1.66 7.94
CA VAL A 10 7.36 1.08 6.65
C VAL A 10 8.72 0.37 6.78
N GLU A 11 9.07 -0.52 5.85
CA GLU A 11 10.30 -1.30 5.99
C GLU A 11 11.55 -0.46 5.72
N GLY A 12 11.62 0.16 4.54
CA GLY A 12 12.82 0.81 4.04
C GLY A 12 12.62 2.22 3.47
N ASN A 13 13.66 2.68 2.79
CA ASN A 13 13.69 4.01 2.17
C ASN A 13 12.77 4.10 0.94
N ASP A 14 12.58 2.99 0.23
CA ASP A 14 11.80 2.96 -1.01
C ASP A 14 10.30 3.05 -0.71
N ASP A 15 9.85 2.38 0.35
CA ASP A 15 8.53 2.54 0.96
C ASP A 15 8.32 3.96 1.45
N GLU A 16 9.23 4.50 2.27
CA GLU A 16 9.12 5.84 2.84
C GLU A 16 8.97 6.89 1.73
N ARG A 17 9.72 6.74 0.64
CA ARG A 17 9.65 7.62 -0.52
C ARG A 17 8.31 7.51 -1.24
N PHE A 18 7.80 6.28 -1.45
CA PHE A 18 6.52 6.06 -2.11
C PHE A 18 5.38 6.63 -1.27
N PHE A 19 5.30 6.24 0.01
CA PHE A 19 4.29 6.73 0.93
C PHE A 19 4.37 8.24 1.09
N GLY A 20 5.57 8.82 1.16
CA GLY A 20 5.76 10.27 1.28
C GLY A 20 5.26 11.06 0.07
N ARG A 21 5.45 10.54 -1.16
CA ARG A 21 5.03 11.25 -2.39
C ARG A 21 3.59 10.96 -2.80
N ILE A 22 3.11 9.73 -2.61
CA ILE A 22 1.81 9.30 -3.15
C ILE A 22 0.76 9.25 -2.05
N ILE A 23 1.02 8.57 -0.94
CA ILE A 23 -0.01 8.29 0.06
C ILE A 23 -0.22 9.46 1.03
N LEU A 24 0.87 10.09 1.48
CA LEU A 24 0.84 11.16 2.47
C LEU A 24 -0.04 12.34 2.01
N PRO A 25 0.06 12.85 0.77
CA PRO A 25 -0.82 13.94 0.31
C PRO A 25 -2.31 13.55 0.32
N LEU A 26 -2.63 12.27 0.11
CA LEU A 26 -4.00 11.77 0.04
C LEU A 26 -4.64 11.63 1.43
N ILE A 27 -3.85 11.33 2.47
CA ILE A 27 -4.39 11.01 3.79
C ILE A 27 -4.15 12.10 4.84
N ALA A 28 -3.18 13.01 4.62
CA ALA A 28 -2.74 13.99 5.62
C ALA A 28 -3.86 14.86 6.18
N HIS A 29 -4.83 15.26 5.35
CA HIS A 29 -5.94 16.14 5.74
C HIS A 29 -6.87 15.52 6.81
N ARG A 30 -6.83 14.20 7.01
CA ARG A 30 -7.68 13.47 7.96
C ARG A 30 -7.13 13.48 9.38
N TYR A 31 -5.83 13.73 9.54
CA TYR A 31 -5.11 13.59 10.79
C TYR A 31 -4.47 14.92 11.22
N ARG A 32 -4.26 15.08 12.53
CA ARG A 32 -3.47 16.19 13.06
C ARG A 32 -2.05 16.21 12.48
N SER A 33 -1.47 15.03 12.32
CA SER A 33 -0.18 14.83 11.66
C SER A 33 -0.05 13.38 11.21
N VAL A 34 0.62 13.15 10.09
CA VAL A 34 1.01 11.81 9.62
C VAL A 34 2.53 11.69 9.68
N ARG A 35 3.06 10.61 10.25
CA ARG A 35 4.51 10.38 10.40
C ARG A 35 4.91 9.04 9.79
N LEU A 36 5.89 9.08 8.89
CA LEU A 36 6.52 7.87 8.34
C LEU A 36 7.67 7.42 9.24
N ILE A 37 7.75 6.12 9.52
CA ILE A 37 8.77 5.53 10.39
C ILE A 37 9.30 4.25 9.79
N LYS A 38 10.58 4.24 9.44
CA LYS A 38 11.27 3.02 9.00
C LYS A 38 11.52 2.11 10.19
N TYR A 39 10.96 0.90 10.17
CA TYR A 39 11.06 -0.03 11.30
C TYR A 39 12.00 -1.20 11.05
N ALA A 40 12.40 -1.53 9.81
CA ALA A 40 13.23 -2.71 9.53
C ALA A 40 14.58 -2.67 10.26
N CYS A 41 15.19 -1.48 10.38
CA CYS A 41 16.45 -1.28 11.10
C CYS A 41 16.27 -1.14 12.63
N LEU A 42 15.04 -1.14 13.16
CA LEU A 42 14.79 -0.99 14.58
C LEU A 42 14.77 -2.36 15.28
N LYS A 43 15.38 -2.42 16.46
CA LYS A 43 15.25 -3.58 17.35
C LYS A 43 13.76 -3.86 17.62
N ARG A 44 13.36 -5.13 17.61
CA ARG A 44 11.99 -5.59 17.93
C ARG A 44 11.39 -4.88 19.14
N ALA A 45 12.11 -4.85 20.26
CA ALA A 45 11.65 -4.21 21.49
C ALA A 45 11.33 -2.71 21.33
N ARG A 46 12.06 -2.00 20.45
CA ARG A 46 11.82 -0.58 20.17
C ARG A 46 10.53 -0.40 19.36
N VAL A 47 10.30 -1.24 18.36
CA VAL A 47 9.05 -1.25 17.59
C VAL A 47 7.86 -1.54 18.52
N CYS A 48 7.97 -2.56 19.38
CA CYS A 48 6.91 -2.89 20.33
C CYS A 48 6.59 -1.73 21.28
N LYS A 49 7.61 -1.11 21.89
CA LYS A 49 7.42 0.07 22.77
C LYS A 49 6.77 1.23 22.03
N PHE A 50 7.15 1.43 20.78
CA PHE A 50 6.61 2.50 19.96
C PHE A 50 5.10 2.28 19.66
N VAL A 51 4.73 1.08 19.21
CA VAL A 51 3.32 0.69 18.97
C VAL A 51 2.49 0.79 20.26
N GLN A 52 3.02 0.34 21.39
CA GLN A 52 2.34 0.47 22.69
C GLN A 52 2.11 1.95 23.05
N SER A 53 3.09 2.82 22.80
CA SER A 53 2.94 4.25 23.06
C SER A 53 1.83 4.89 22.23
N ILE A 54 1.76 4.57 20.93
CA ILE A 54 0.71 5.06 20.02
C ILE A 54 -0.67 4.65 20.53
N ARG A 55 -0.83 3.37 20.89
CA ARG A 55 -2.10 2.86 21.42
C ARG A 55 -2.52 3.57 22.71
N ARG A 56 -1.57 3.86 23.60
CA ARG A 56 -1.84 4.55 24.87
C ARG A 56 -2.26 6.00 24.68
N THR A 57 -1.79 6.68 23.62
CA THR A 57 -2.19 8.07 23.31
C THR A 57 -3.49 8.16 22.52
N GLY A 58 -4.08 7.03 22.11
CA GLY A 58 -5.26 7.00 21.24
C GLY A 58 -4.96 7.42 19.80
N ASP A 59 -3.69 7.44 19.41
CA ASP A 59 -3.24 7.67 18.05
C ASP A 59 -3.38 6.38 17.21
N GLU A 60 -3.34 6.54 15.89
CA GLU A 60 -3.51 5.44 14.94
C GLU A 60 -2.17 5.05 14.31
N TYR A 61 -2.07 3.80 13.84
CA TYR A 61 -0.91 3.37 13.06
C TYR A 61 -1.26 2.32 12.02
N LEU A 62 -0.46 2.31 10.96
CA LEU A 62 -0.39 1.25 9.96
C LEU A 62 1.01 0.67 9.97
N LEU A 63 1.13 -0.66 9.85
CA LEU A 63 2.40 -1.35 9.64
C LEU A 63 2.38 -1.98 8.27
N VAL A 64 3.24 -1.49 7.39
CA VAL A 64 3.35 -1.90 6.00
C VAL A 64 4.51 -2.88 5.86
N THR A 65 4.31 -3.96 5.11
CA THR A 65 5.33 -4.98 4.85
C THR A 65 5.11 -5.56 3.46
N ASP A 66 6.20 -5.93 2.79
CA ASP A 66 6.13 -6.67 1.52
C ASP A 66 5.70 -8.13 1.80
N ILE A 67 5.04 -8.80 0.86
CA ILE A 67 4.69 -10.21 1.05
C ILE A 67 5.92 -11.11 0.88
N ASP A 68 6.90 -10.67 0.10
CA ASP A 68 8.17 -11.37 -0.22
C ASP A 68 7.96 -12.80 -0.73
N GLN A 69 8.22 -13.81 0.10
CA GLN A 69 8.05 -15.23 -0.20
C GLN A 69 7.02 -15.87 0.73
N ALA A 70 6.24 -15.06 1.47
CA ALA A 70 5.22 -15.58 2.35
C ALA A 70 4.12 -16.26 1.51
N PRO A 71 3.60 -17.43 1.93
CA PRO A 71 2.59 -18.18 1.16
C PRO A 71 1.25 -17.45 0.95
N GLY A 72 1.05 -16.30 1.59
CA GLY A 72 -0.16 -15.51 1.47
C GLY A 72 -0.23 -14.38 2.52
N VAL A 73 -1.17 -13.46 2.32
CA VAL A 73 -1.35 -12.27 3.18
C VAL A 73 -1.61 -12.66 4.63
N LYS A 74 -2.43 -13.68 4.88
CA LYS A 74 -2.72 -14.17 6.24
C LYS A 74 -1.45 -14.68 6.94
N ALA A 75 -0.63 -15.46 6.23
CA ALA A 75 0.63 -15.97 6.76
C ALA A 75 1.59 -14.82 7.07
N LYS A 76 1.72 -13.84 6.17
CA LYS A 76 2.56 -12.66 6.41
C LYS A 76 2.08 -11.84 7.61
N LYS A 77 0.77 -11.58 7.74
CA LYS A 77 0.19 -10.90 8.91
C LYS A 77 0.55 -11.64 10.21
N GLN A 78 0.45 -12.97 10.22
CA GLN A 78 0.80 -13.80 11.38
C GLN A 78 2.28 -13.67 11.76
N MET A 79 3.19 -13.71 10.78
CA MET A 79 4.63 -13.51 11.01
C MET A 79 4.92 -12.14 11.64
N ILE A 80 4.24 -11.08 11.19
CA ILE A 80 4.38 -9.74 11.78
C ILE A 80 3.89 -9.70 13.22
N ILE A 81 2.75 -10.33 13.52
CA ILE A 81 2.19 -10.40 14.89
C ILE A 81 3.14 -11.16 15.82
N GLU A 82 3.68 -12.30 15.39
CA GLU A 82 4.66 -13.08 16.16
C GLU A 82 5.96 -12.31 16.39
N ARG A 83 6.41 -11.56 15.36
CA ARG A 83 7.58 -10.69 15.45
C ARG A 83 7.34 -9.50 16.37
N PHE A 84 6.13 -8.95 16.43
CA PHE A 84 5.80 -7.76 17.21
C PHE A 84 4.48 -7.98 17.97
N CYS A 85 4.49 -8.81 19.02
CA CYS A 85 3.32 -9.30 19.79
C CYS A 85 2.33 -8.26 20.39
N VAL A 86 2.47 -6.98 20.03
CA VAL A 86 1.61 -5.87 20.42
C VAL A 86 0.84 -5.28 19.24
N VAL A 87 1.15 -5.72 18.01
CA VAL A 87 0.56 -5.24 16.75
C VAL A 87 -0.81 -5.89 16.55
N HIS A 88 -1.81 -5.05 16.32
CA HIS A 88 -3.15 -5.50 15.98
C HIS A 88 -3.21 -5.99 14.51
N PRO A 89 -3.79 -7.17 14.19
CA PRO A 89 -3.81 -7.72 12.84
C PRO A 89 -4.40 -6.76 11.78
N ALA A 90 -5.48 -6.06 12.14
CA ALA A 90 -6.13 -5.09 11.24
C ALA A 90 -5.25 -3.88 10.89
N THR A 91 -4.19 -3.59 11.65
CA THR A 91 -3.25 -2.48 11.34
C THR A 91 -2.16 -2.85 10.36
N VAL A 92 -2.03 -4.15 10.04
CA VAL A 92 -1.01 -4.64 9.10
C VAL A 92 -1.52 -4.54 7.67
N VAL A 93 -0.75 -3.88 6.81
CA VAL A 93 -0.95 -3.79 5.37
C VAL A 93 0.15 -4.60 4.71
N VAL A 94 -0.22 -5.51 3.82
CA VAL A 94 0.72 -6.35 3.08
C VAL A 94 0.72 -5.90 1.61
N ILE A 95 1.88 -5.56 1.09
CA ILE A 95 2.11 -5.21 -0.31
C ILE A 95 2.36 -6.50 -1.10
N ILE A 96 1.77 -6.61 -2.28
CA ILE A 96 1.95 -7.73 -3.20
C ILE A 96 2.55 -7.20 -4.52
N GLN A 97 3.71 -7.69 -4.97
CA GLN A 97 4.62 -8.60 -4.26
C GLN A 97 5.54 -7.84 -3.28
N GLU A 98 6.07 -6.71 -3.74
CA GLU A 98 6.98 -5.82 -3.01
C GLU A 98 6.67 -4.37 -3.41
N ILE A 99 7.17 -3.36 -2.69
CA ILE A 99 6.87 -1.95 -2.99
C ILE A 99 7.20 -1.56 -4.45
N GLU A 100 8.19 -2.19 -5.09
CA GLU A 100 8.53 -1.99 -6.50
C GLU A 100 7.36 -2.26 -7.45
N SER A 101 6.49 -3.23 -7.12
CA SER A 101 5.27 -3.51 -7.87
C SER A 101 4.33 -2.32 -7.91
N TRP A 102 4.23 -1.57 -6.79
CA TRP A 102 3.41 -0.37 -6.70
C TRP A 102 3.99 0.77 -7.54
N TYR A 103 5.33 0.93 -7.54
CA TYR A 103 5.98 1.94 -8.39
C TYR A 103 5.59 1.76 -9.86
N LEU A 104 5.68 0.54 -10.41
CA LEU A 104 5.32 0.31 -11.81
C LEU A 104 3.82 0.36 -12.07
N ALA A 105 2.99 0.02 -11.07
CA ALA A 105 1.55 -0.01 -11.24
C ALA A 105 0.98 1.36 -11.67
N GLY A 106 1.61 2.45 -11.23
CA GLY A 106 1.19 3.81 -11.55
C GLY A 106 1.59 4.31 -12.94
N LEU A 107 2.28 3.52 -13.76
CA LEU A 107 2.64 3.94 -15.12
C LEU A 107 1.54 3.57 -16.11
N GLU A 108 0.99 4.56 -16.79
CA GLU A 108 0.21 4.34 -18.03
C GLU A 108 1.16 4.15 -19.21
N ASP A 109 0.66 3.59 -20.32
CA ASP A 109 1.47 3.26 -21.49
C ASP A 109 2.25 4.46 -22.07
N PRO A 110 1.67 5.69 -22.15
CA PRO A 110 2.41 6.86 -22.61
C PRO A 110 3.60 7.23 -21.70
N ASP A 111 3.40 7.18 -20.38
CA ASP A 111 4.46 7.48 -19.41
C ASP A 111 5.53 6.39 -19.40
N ALA A 112 5.12 5.13 -19.50
CA ALA A 112 6.04 4.00 -19.63
C ALA A 112 6.94 4.14 -20.88
N ALA A 113 6.36 4.54 -22.00
CA ALA A 113 7.11 4.81 -23.24
C ALA A 113 8.11 5.96 -23.09
N ILE A 114 7.73 7.06 -22.43
CA ILE A 114 8.63 8.19 -22.12
C ILE A 114 9.80 7.73 -21.25
N LEU A 115 9.52 6.90 -20.24
CA LEU A 115 10.55 6.39 -19.34
C LEU A 115 11.42 5.32 -20.00
N GLY A 116 11.00 4.74 -21.13
CA GLY A 116 11.70 3.66 -21.83
C GLY A 116 11.52 2.30 -21.15
N VAL A 117 10.39 2.07 -20.49
CA VAL A 117 10.05 0.82 -19.80
C VAL A 117 8.78 0.22 -20.39
N ASN A 118 8.67 -1.11 -20.37
CA ASN A 118 7.46 -1.84 -20.75
C ASN A 118 6.94 -2.65 -19.55
N PRO A 119 6.15 -2.04 -18.65
CA PRO A 119 5.63 -2.74 -17.48
C PRO A 119 4.59 -3.78 -17.89
N PRO A 120 4.46 -4.90 -17.17
CA PRO A 120 3.43 -5.89 -17.42
C PRO A 120 2.01 -5.29 -17.22
N ALA A 121 1.00 -5.95 -17.80
CA ALA A 121 -0.39 -5.54 -17.66
C ALA A 121 -0.85 -5.52 -16.18
N THR A 122 -0.33 -6.44 -15.37
CA THR A 122 -0.50 -6.49 -13.91
C THR A 122 0.87 -6.54 -13.24
N THR A 123 1.05 -5.84 -12.13
CA THR A 123 2.33 -5.79 -11.43
C THR A 123 2.38 -6.63 -10.15
N ASP A 124 1.31 -7.37 -9.82
CA ASP A 124 1.19 -8.16 -8.58
C ASP A 124 2.34 -9.14 -8.34
N HIS A 125 3.03 -9.57 -9.39
CA HIS A 125 4.14 -10.52 -9.29
C HIS A 125 5.52 -9.89 -9.55
N VAL A 126 5.58 -8.58 -9.77
CA VAL A 126 6.86 -7.89 -10.02
C VAL A 126 7.70 -7.90 -8.76
N THR A 127 8.87 -8.55 -8.83
CA THR A 127 9.87 -8.52 -7.75
C THR A 127 10.81 -7.32 -7.88
N LYS A 128 11.57 -7.04 -6.82
CA LYS A 128 12.66 -6.03 -6.86
C LYS A 128 13.72 -6.34 -7.91
N GLU A 129 14.05 -7.60 -8.13
CA GLU A 129 15.01 -8.01 -9.16
C GLU A 129 14.48 -7.75 -10.57
N GLU A 130 13.20 -8.04 -10.82
CA GLU A 130 12.54 -7.73 -12.08
C GLU A 130 12.48 -6.23 -12.32
N PHE A 131 12.07 -5.47 -11.29
CA PHE A 131 12.11 -4.01 -11.32
C PHE A 131 13.50 -3.48 -11.67
N ASN A 132 14.54 -4.00 -11.01
CA ASN A 132 15.92 -3.57 -11.25
C ASN A 132 16.39 -3.87 -12.68
N ARG A 133 15.97 -5.00 -13.26
CA ARG A 133 16.26 -5.33 -14.66
C ARG A 133 15.53 -4.43 -15.66
N MET A 134 14.38 -3.88 -15.26
CA MET A 134 13.60 -2.94 -16.08
C MET A 134 14.14 -1.51 -16.04
N ILE A 135 15.12 -1.18 -15.20
CA ILE A 135 15.70 0.17 -15.13
C ILE A 135 16.41 0.48 -16.45
N PRO A 136 15.94 1.49 -17.20
CA PRO A 136 16.53 1.81 -18.48
C PRO A 136 17.97 2.39 -18.34
N PRO A 137 18.89 2.11 -19.28
CA PRO A 137 20.30 2.48 -19.15
C PRO A 137 20.58 3.98 -19.00
N GLN A 138 19.66 4.85 -19.43
CA GLN A 138 19.79 6.30 -19.30
C GLN A 138 19.72 6.80 -17.86
N TYR A 139 19.20 6.00 -16.92
CA TYR A 139 19.12 6.39 -15.52
C TYR A 139 20.43 6.15 -14.79
N ALA A 140 21.04 7.24 -14.30
CA ALA A 140 22.28 7.19 -13.52
C ALA A 140 22.14 6.46 -12.17
N SER A 141 20.92 6.28 -11.66
CA SER A 141 20.67 5.50 -10.45
C SER A 141 19.22 5.01 -10.38
N ARG A 142 19.02 3.93 -9.62
CA ARG A 142 17.69 3.43 -9.23
C ARG A 142 16.83 4.52 -8.59
N ILE A 143 17.41 5.35 -7.72
CA ILE A 143 16.67 6.43 -7.06
C ILE A 143 16.16 7.45 -8.08
N ALA A 144 16.98 7.85 -9.05
CA ALA A 144 16.56 8.77 -10.11
C ALA A 144 15.37 8.22 -10.90
N TYR A 145 15.43 6.94 -11.28
CA TYR A 145 14.34 6.24 -11.96
C TYR A 145 13.04 6.23 -11.13
N MET A 146 13.14 5.85 -9.85
CA MET A 146 11.99 5.84 -8.94
C MET A 146 11.38 7.23 -8.76
N LEU A 147 12.19 8.28 -8.69
CA LEU A 147 11.70 9.66 -8.59
C LEU A 147 10.94 10.09 -9.86
N GLU A 148 11.41 9.67 -11.03
CA GLU A 148 10.73 9.99 -12.28
C GLU A 148 9.39 9.26 -12.42
N ILE A 149 9.34 7.98 -12.04
CA ILE A 149 8.08 7.21 -11.91
C ILE A 149 7.10 7.97 -11.02
N LEU A 150 7.52 8.35 -9.81
CA LEU A 150 6.62 9.02 -8.86
C LEU A 150 6.12 10.38 -9.35
N SER A 151 6.86 11.05 -10.25
CA SER A 151 6.43 12.31 -10.85
C SER A 151 5.33 12.15 -11.91
N ARG A 152 5.11 10.92 -12.41
CA ARG A 152 4.12 10.57 -13.44
C ARG A 152 3.07 9.58 -12.91
N PHE A 153 3.00 9.43 -11.59
CA PHE A 153 2.25 8.35 -10.98
C PHE A 153 0.73 8.53 -11.15
N SER A 154 0.11 7.61 -11.89
CA SER A 154 -1.33 7.51 -12.08
C SER A 154 -1.95 6.61 -11.01
N LEU A 155 -2.67 7.22 -10.05
CA LEU A 155 -3.51 6.48 -9.10
C LEU A 155 -4.51 5.52 -9.80
N PRO A 156 -5.20 5.90 -10.90
CA PRO A 156 -6.11 4.97 -11.55
C PRO A 156 -5.38 3.79 -12.19
N ALA A 157 -4.22 4.02 -12.82
CA ALA A 157 -3.39 2.93 -13.33
C ALA A 157 -3.01 1.97 -12.19
N ALA A 158 -2.51 2.51 -11.08
CA ALA A 158 -2.06 1.71 -9.95
C ALA A 158 -3.18 0.85 -9.35
N CYS A 159 -4.38 1.40 -9.22
CA CYS A 159 -5.56 0.65 -8.79
C CYS A 159 -6.00 -0.44 -9.76
N ARG A 160 -5.77 -0.30 -11.07
CA ARG A 160 -6.09 -1.34 -12.05
C ARG A 160 -5.00 -2.41 -12.15
N LYS A 161 -3.73 -2.02 -12.07
CA LYS A 161 -2.58 -2.89 -12.34
C LYS A 161 -2.09 -3.66 -11.11
N ASN A 162 -2.42 -3.23 -9.89
CA ASN A 162 -1.98 -3.90 -8.66
C ASN A 162 -3.10 -4.04 -7.61
N ARG A 163 -3.42 -5.28 -7.25
CA ARG A 163 -4.51 -5.61 -6.33
C ARG A 163 -4.25 -5.14 -4.90
N SER A 164 -2.99 -5.18 -4.44
CA SER A 164 -2.65 -4.75 -3.09
C SER A 164 -2.68 -3.22 -2.94
N PHE A 165 -2.29 -2.49 -3.99
CA PHE A 165 -2.47 -1.04 -4.06
C PHE A 165 -3.96 -0.69 -4.04
N ARG A 166 -4.77 -1.35 -4.88
CA ARG A 166 -6.23 -1.16 -4.88
C ARG A 166 -6.83 -1.42 -3.51
N TYR A 167 -6.50 -2.55 -2.90
CA TYR A 167 -6.97 -2.90 -1.56
C TYR A 167 -6.61 -1.83 -0.52
N PHE A 168 -5.38 -1.30 -0.54
CA PHE A 168 -4.98 -0.21 0.35
C PHE A 168 -5.84 1.04 0.13
N MET A 169 -6.04 1.43 -1.12
CA MET A 169 -6.85 2.61 -1.48
C MET A 169 -8.31 2.46 -1.05
N ASP A 170 -8.90 1.28 -1.23
CA ASP A 170 -10.28 0.99 -0.80
C ASP A 170 -10.40 1.00 0.73
N ARG A 171 -9.53 0.25 1.41
CA ARG A 171 -9.50 0.14 2.88
C ARG A 171 -9.36 1.50 3.55
N GLU A 172 -8.45 2.32 3.05
CA GLU A 172 -8.20 3.65 3.61
C GLU A 172 -9.13 4.71 2.99
N HIS A 173 -10.13 4.31 2.19
CA HIS A 173 -11.11 5.20 1.56
C HIS A 173 -10.45 6.37 0.79
N LEU A 174 -9.34 6.09 0.10
CA LEU A 174 -8.53 7.06 -0.66
C LEU A 174 -8.91 7.11 -2.15
N VAL A 175 -9.85 6.28 -2.59
CA VAL A 175 -10.35 6.31 -3.96
C VAL A 175 -11.11 7.62 -4.17
N PRO A 176 -10.77 8.43 -5.20
CA PRO A 176 -11.48 9.66 -5.49
C PRO A 176 -12.97 9.43 -5.76
N ALA A 177 -13.82 10.30 -5.22
CA ALA A 177 -15.25 10.32 -5.53
C ALA A 177 -15.42 10.56 -7.04
N GLY A 178 -15.96 9.57 -7.75
CA GLY A 178 -16.05 9.54 -9.22
C GLY A 178 -15.55 8.25 -9.85
N TRP A 179 -14.92 7.34 -9.09
CA TRP A 179 -14.45 6.03 -9.58
C TRP A 179 -15.25 4.83 -9.04
N ALA A 180 -16.45 5.08 -8.52
CA ALA A 180 -17.36 3.99 -8.17
C ALA A 180 -17.96 3.41 -9.46
N HIS A 181 -17.60 2.15 -9.74
CA HIS A 181 -18.19 1.24 -10.74
C HIS A 181 -18.06 1.60 -12.23
N GLU A 182 -16.94 1.18 -12.82
CA GLU A 182 -16.98 0.51 -14.13
C GLU A 182 -16.46 -0.91 -13.93
N GLY A 183 -17.38 -1.85 -13.64
CA GLY A 183 -17.02 -3.23 -13.36
C GLY A 183 -18.10 -4.02 -12.61
N SER A 184 -19.36 -3.92 -13.05
CA SER A 184 -20.35 -4.99 -12.92
C SER A 184 -21.61 -4.56 -13.69
N ALA A 185 -21.60 -4.78 -15.00
CA ALA A 185 -22.84 -4.87 -15.76
C ALA A 185 -23.08 -6.36 -16.00
N GLY A 186 -23.91 -6.94 -15.12
CA GLY A 186 -24.25 -8.36 -15.18
C GLY A 186 -25.21 -8.75 -14.06
N GLU A 187 -26.50 -8.54 -14.33
CA GLU A 187 -27.65 -9.24 -13.74
C GLU A 187 -28.39 -8.65 -12.51
N LYS A 188 -29.69 -8.93 -12.47
CA LYS A 188 -30.79 -8.01 -12.10
C LYS A 188 -31.38 -8.22 -10.70
N ALA A 189 -31.95 -7.12 -10.20
CA ALA A 189 -33.24 -6.96 -9.50
C ALA A 189 -33.43 -7.38 -8.01
N GLY A 190 -33.67 -6.36 -7.17
CA GLY A 190 -34.91 -6.23 -6.37
C GLY A 190 -34.91 -6.65 -4.89
N GLY A 191 -34.91 -5.69 -3.96
CA GLY A 191 -35.36 -5.88 -2.57
C GLY A 191 -34.96 -4.73 -1.61
N PRO A 192 -35.84 -4.22 -0.71
CA PRO A 192 -35.61 -3.01 0.10
C PRO A 192 -34.75 -3.27 1.36
N PRO A 193 -34.29 -2.22 2.08
CA PRO A 193 -33.12 -2.32 2.94
C PRO A 193 -33.46 -2.85 4.33
N HIS A 194 -32.64 -3.79 4.82
CA HIS A 194 -32.62 -4.19 6.22
C HIS A 194 -31.22 -3.98 6.81
N ASP A 195 -31.22 -3.41 8.01
CA ASP A 195 -30.13 -3.20 8.97
C ASP A 195 -28.82 -3.94 8.74
N ALA A 196 -27.71 -3.20 8.76
CA ALA A 196 -26.35 -3.74 8.72
C ALA A 196 -25.54 -3.31 9.97
N THR A 197 -25.92 -3.86 11.13
CA THR A 197 -24.89 -4.33 12.08
C THR A 197 -24.24 -5.58 11.48
N PHE A 198 -22.94 -5.78 11.71
CA PHE A 198 -22.07 -6.88 11.24
C PHE A 198 -21.27 -6.64 9.95
N TYR A 199 -20.09 -6.01 10.08
CA TYR A 199 -18.97 -6.21 9.15
C TYR A 199 -17.99 -7.25 9.73
N HIS A 200 -18.22 -8.51 9.40
CA HIS A 200 -17.21 -9.58 9.44
C HIS A 200 -16.95 -10.03 8.01
N GLY A 201 -15.73 -9.83 7.50
CA GLY A 201 -15.34 -10.34 6.19
C GLY A 201 -14.13 -9.63 5.59
N GLU A 202 -12.95 -9.77 6.18
CA GLU A 202 -11.71 -9.60 5.41
C GLU A 202 -11.59 -10.79 4.43
N HIS A 203 -11.92 -10.56 3.16
CA HIS A 203 -11.55 -11.43 2.05
C HIS A 203 -10.81 -10.60 1.01
N LEU A 204 -9.48 -10.62 1.09
CA LEU A 204 -8.69 -10.65 -0.14
C LEU A 204 -8.85 -12.08 -0.67
N PRO A 205 -9.18 -12.30 -1.95
CA PRO A 205 -9.16 -13.64 -2.51
C PRO A 205 -7.73 -14.17 -2.37
N ASN A 206 -7.61 -15.35 -1.74
CA ASN A 206 -6.40 -16.14 -1.81
C ASN A 206 -6.11 -16.47 -3.28
N GLU A 207 -4.82 -16.64 -3.58
CA GLU A 207 -4.17 -16.86 -4.88
C GLU A 207 -3.60 -15.58 -5.48
#